data_AF-A0A8J6ZCX0-F1
#
_entry.id   AF-A0A8J6ZCX0-F1
#
_cell.length_a   1.000
_cell.length_b   1.000
_cell.length_c   1.000
_cell.angle_alpha   90.00
_cell.angle_beta   90.00
_cell.angle_gamma   90.00
#
_symmetry.space_group_name_H-M   'P 1'
#
loop_
_entity.id
_entity.type
_entity.pdbx_description
1 polymer ?
#
loop_
_entity_poly.entity_id
_entity_poly.type
_entity_poly.pdbx_seq_one_letter_code
_entity_poly.pdbx_strand_id
1 'polypeptide(L)'
;MNAELPSIVPPEFVATLTQAGKDSDRPPAKVVVDALLQAEKTAKQQRISYTFDSLVGTWRLCFASGTRKARQRGGIILGKGFYWTKFTPTYISFGKTTPVRGEISNQVQLKPVLLKLTGPAKYLGKKNLLAFNFTHIQISLFGRTIYHQPFGGSHTQTEDFDNQPIGKLPFFAFFLVTEDFIAARGRGGGLALWMRER
;
A
#
# COMPACT_ATOMS: atom_id res chain seq x y z
N MET A 1 -21.46 36.13 -20.53
CA MET A 1 -20.60 35.03 -21.01
C MET A 1 -19.99 34.37 -19.78
N ASN A 2 -20.63 33.31 -19.26
CA ASN A 2 -20.07 32.53 -18.16
C ASN A 2 -19.22 31.44 -18.78
N ALA A 3 -17.90 31.52 -18.59
CA ALA A 3 -17.00 30.45 -18.95
C ALA A 3 -17.26 29.28 -17.99
N GLU A 4 -17.93 28.24 -18.48
CA GLU A 4 -18.00 26.96 -17.80
C GLU A 4 -16.59 26.37 -17.70
N LEU A 5 -16.12 26.22 -16.46
CA LEU A 5 -14.92 25.44 -16.17
C LEU A 5 -15.14 24.01 -16.70
N PRO A 6 -14.24 23.45 -17.52
CA PRO A 6 -14.41 22.09 -18.01
C PRO A 6 -14.42 21.16 -16.80
N SER A 7 -15.55 20.48 -16.59
CA SER A 7 -15.66 19.39 -15.64
C SER A 7 -14.64 18.33 -16.03
N ILE A 8 -13.52 18.27 -15.31
CA ILE A 8 -12.50 17.24 -15.49
C ILE A 8 -13.15 15.92 -15.09
N VAL A 9 -13.70 15.22 -16.07
CA VAL A 9 -14.18 13.84 -15.87
C VAL A 9 -12.97 13.04 -15.41
N PRO A 10 -12.97 12.46 -14.20
CA PRO A 10 -11.84 11.69 -13.74
C PRO A 10 -11.61 10.54 -14.72
N PRO A 11 -10.35 10.19 -15.03
CA PRO A 11 -10.06 9.08 -15.93
C PRO A 11 -10.83 7.82 -15.54
N GLU A 12 -11.31 7.05 -16.52
CA GLU A 12 -12.17 5.87 -16.33
C GLU A 12 -11.62 4.87 -15.27
N PHE A 13 -10.29 4.72 -15.21
CA PHE A 13 -9.63 3.88 -14.21
C PHE A 13 -9.86 4.37 -12.77
N VAL A 14 -9.99 5.69 -12.53
CA VAL A 14 -10.26 6.23 -11.20
C VAL A 14 -11.63 5.79 -10.73
N ALA A 15 -12.67 5.92 -11.57
CA ALA A 15 -14.02 5.47 -11.24
C ALA A 15 -14.07 3.97 -10.91
N THR A 16 -13.38 3.16 -11.72
CA THR A 16 -13.25 1.71 -11.50
C THR A 16 -12.59 1.39 -10.15
N LEU A 17 -11.49 2.06 -9.81
CA LEU A 17 -10.77 1.82 -8.56
C LEU A 17 -11.55 2.31 -7.33
N THR A 18 -12.27 3.43 -7.46
CA THR A 18 -13.21 3.89 -6.43
C THR A 18 -14.32 2.86 -6.21
N GLN A 19 -14.90 2.31 -7.27
CA GLN A 19 -15.93 1.26 -7.16
C GLN A 19 -15.37 -0.03 -6.55
N ALA A 20 -14.14 -0.41 -6.89
CA ALA A 20 -13.47 -1.57 -6.28
C ALA A 20 -13.33 -1.43 -4.76
N GLY A 21 -13.15 -0.21 -4.27
CA GLY A 21 -13.11 0.13 -2.84
C GLY A 21 -14.42 -0.07 -2.08
N LYS A 22 -15.56 -0.09 -2.78
CA LYS A 22 -16.89 -0.24 -2.20
C LYS A 22 -17.11 -1.68 -1.73
N ASP A 23 -18.09 -1.84 -0.85
CA ASP A 23 -18.42 -3.15 -0.27
C ASP A 23 -19.46 -3.96 -1.06
N SER A 24 -20.15 -3.30 -1.98
CA SER A 24 -21.12 -3.87 -2.90
C SER A 24 -20.72 -3.52 -4.34
N ASP A 25 -21.19 -4.33 -5.29
CA ASP A 25 -21.04 -4.08 -6.73
C ASP A 25 -19.58 -3.84 -7.17
N ARG A 26 -18.70 -4.75 -6.74
CA ARG A 26 -17.27 -4.68 -7.03
C ARG A 26 -16.98 -5.12 -8.47
N PRO A 27 -16.15 -4.38 -9.22
CA PRO A 27 -15.72 -4.80 -10.55
C PRO A 27 -15.00 -6.16 -10.52
N PRO A 28 -15.02 -6.93 -11.61
CA PRO A 28 -14.24 -8.16 -11.70
C PRO A 28 -12.75 -7.89 -11.47
N ALA A 29 -12.05 -8.82 -10.79
CA ALA A 29 -10.63 -8.65 -10.45
C ALA A 29 -9.72 -8.29 -11.64
N LYS A 30 -10.02 -8.83 -12.84
CA LYS A 30 -9.30 -8.50 -14.08
C LYS A 30 -9.45 -7.00 -14.42
N VAL A 31 -10.66 -6.47 -14.34
CA VAL A 31 -10.96 -5.06 -14.62
C VAL A 31 -10.21 -4.15 -13.65
N VAL A 32 -10.14 -4.52 -12.37
CA VAL A 32 -9.35 -3.80 -11.36
C VAL A 32 -7.85 -3.83 -11.69
N VAL A 33 -7.31 -4.99 -12.06
CA VAL A 33 -5.90 -5.09 -12.46
C VAL A 33 -5.60 -4.23 -13.69
N ASP A 34 -6.46 -4.27 -14.71
CA ASP A 34 -6.29 -3.48 -15.92
C ASP A 34 -6.34 -1.98 -15.61
N ALA A 35 -7.27 -1.54 -14.74
CA ALA A 35 -7.34 -0.17 -14.24
C ALA A 35 -6.09 0.25 -13.44
N LEU A 36 -5.56 -0.61 -12.57
CA LEU A 36 -4.31 -0.36 -11.84
C LEU A 36 -3.10 -0.21 -12.80
N LEU A 37 -3.03 -1.05 -13.83
CA LEU A 37 -1.97 -0.98 -14.84
C LEU A 37 -2.07 0.29 -15.69
N GLN A 38 -3.29 0.69 -16.06
CA GLN A 38 -3.55 1.94 -16.77
C GLN A 38 -3.13 3.15 -15.92
N ALA A 39 -3.54 3.19 -14.65
CA ALA A 39 -3.14 4.25 -13.72
C ALA A 39 -1.61 4.34 -13.58
N GLU A 40 -0.92 3.20 -13.46
CA GLU A 40 0.54 3.18 -13.40
C GLU A 40 1.19 3.70 -14.69
N LYS A 41 0.66 3.34 -15.86
CA LYS A 41 1.14 3.83 -17.16
C LYS A 41 0.97 5.35 -17.26
N THR A 42 -0.22 5.86 -16.92
CA THR A 42 -0.52 7.29 -16.94
C THR A 42 0.39 8.07 -16.00
N ALA A 43 0.59 7.60 -14.77
CA ALA A 43 1.47 8.25 -13.80
C ALA A 43 2.92 8.36 -14.30
N LYS A 44 3.43 7.33 -14.99
CA LYS A 44 4.77 7.35 -15.61
C LYS A 44 4.85 8.34 -16.77
N GLN A 45 3.84 8.36 -17.64
CA GLN A 45 3.78 9.27 -18.79
C GLN A 45 3.71 10.73 -18.34
N GLN A 46 2.90 11.02 -17.33
CA GLN A 46 2.71 12.36 -16.77
C GLN A 46 3.80 12.76 -15.76
N ARG A 47 4.71 11.84 -15.42
CA ARG A 47 5.77 12.03 -14.40
C ARG A 47 5.21 12.57 -13.08
N ILE A 48 4.06 12.05 -12.66
CA ILE A 48 3.40 12.48 -11.41
C ILE A 48 4.32 12.19 -10.24
N SER A 49 4.48 13.16 -9.34
CA SER A 49 5.14 12.99 -8.06
C SER A 49 4.17 13.34 -6.92
N TYR A 50 4.27 12.60 -5.82
CA TYR A 50 3.49 12.82 -4.61
C TYR A 50 4.42 13.23 -3.47
N THR A 51 3.92 14.04 -2.54
CA THR A 51 4.61 14.33 -1.28
C THR A 51 4.41 13.18 -0.29
N PHE A 52 5.21 13.11 0.77
CA PHE A 52 4.96 12.09 1.79
C PHE A 52 3.64 12.37 2.54
N ASP A 53 3.26 13.65 2.68
CA ASP A 53 2.02 14.07 3.33
C ASP A 53 0.77 13.44 2.75
N SER A 54 0.70 13.24 1.43
CA SER A 54 -0.47 12.63 0.80
C SER A 54 -0.64 11.14 1.14
N LEU A 55 0.41 10.49 1.66
CA LEU A 55 0.36 9.08 2.10
C LEU A 55 0.02 8.95 3.59
N VAL A 56 0.13 10.02 4.38
CA VAL A 56 -0.07 9.98 5.83
C VAL A 56 -1.52 9.59 6.16
N GLY A 57 -1.65 8.66 7.10
CA GLY A 57 -2.94 8.11 7.54
C GLY A 57 -2.95 6.59 7.54
N THR A 58 -4.15 6.05 7.75
CA THR A 58 -4.41 4.60 7.78
C THR A 58 -5.22 4.21 6.56
N TRP A 59 -4.81 3.11 5.93
CA TRP A 59 -5.38 2.64 4.68
C TRP A 59 -5.70 1.16 4.79
N ARG A 60 -6.95 0.79 4.53
CA ARG A 60 -7.44 -0.59 4.53
C ARG A 60 -7.17 -1.26 3.19
N LEU A 61 -6.51 -2.41 3.21
CA LEU A 61 -6.26 -3.21 2.02
C LEU A 61 -7.58 -3.69 1.43
N CYS A 62 -7.80 -3.37 0.17
CA CYS A 62 -9.01 -3.73 -0.56
C CYS A 62 -8.73 -4.80 -1.62
N PHE A 63 -7.66 -4.62 -2.38
CA PHE A 63 -7.32 -5.51 -3.49
C PHE A 63 -5.81 -5.69 -3.58
N ALA A 64 -5.37 -6.91 -3.87
CA ALA A 64 -3.96 -7.21 -4.12
C ALA A 64 -3.81 -8.19 -5.30
N SER A 65 -2.73 -8.05 -6.06
CA SER A 65 -2.32 -9.02 -7.07
C SER A 65 -1.09 -9.81 -6.65
N GLY A 66 -1.04 -11.07 -7.09
CA GLY A 66 0.07 -11.97 -6.81
C GLY A 66 1.41 -11.42 -7.31
N THR A 67 2.48 -11.72 -6.58
CA THR A 67 3.84 -11.34 -7.00
C THR A 67 4.30 -12.19 -8.19
N ARG A 68 5.27 -11.68 -8.96
CA ARG A 68 5.86 -12.44 -10.07
C ARG A 68 6.49 -13.77 -9.61
N LYS A 69 7.03 -13.81 -8.39
CA LYS A 69 7.63 -15.00 -7.77
C LYS A 69 6.58 -16.03 -7.33
N ALA A 70 5.43 -15.58 -6.81
CA ALA A 70 4.33 -16.48 -6.45
C ALA A 70 3.70 -17.16 -7.68
N ARG A 71 3.72 -16.49 -8.85
CA ARG A 71 3.27 -17.09 -10.13
C ARG A 71 4.11 -18.29 -10.60
N GLN A 72 5.35 -18.44 -10.13
CA GLN A 72 6.30 -19.44 -10.65
C GLN A 72 6.49 -20.66 -9.72
N ARG A 73 5.99 -20.65 -8.47
CA ARG A 73 6.45 -21.61 -7.42
C ARG A 73 5.43 -22.56 -6.80
N GLY A 74 4.23 -22.74 -7.36
CA GLY A 74 3.47 -23.98 -7.10
C GLY A 74 2.01 -23.81 -6.72
N GLY A 75 1.13 -24.21 -7.65
CA GLY A 75 -0.23 -24.70 -7.38
C GLY A 75 -1.28 -23.68 -6.92
N ILE A 76 -0.91 -22.69 -6.11
CA ILE A 76 -1.81 -21.61 -5.71
C ILE A 76 -1.74 -20.52 -6.77
N ILE A 77 -2.69 -20.55 -7.70
CA ILE A 77 -2.86 -19.51 -8.70
C ILE A 77 -3.35 -18.24 -7.98
N LEU A 78 -2.43 -17.48 -7.38
CA LEU A 78 -2.59 -16.04 -7.14
C LEU A 78 -2.48 -15.29 -8.50
N GLY A 79 -3.22 -15.81 -9.47
CA GLY A 79 -3.33 -15.27 -10.82
C GLY A 79 -4.64 -14.51 -10.92
N LYS A 80 -4.55 -13.27 -11.41
CA LYS A 80 -5.65 -12.30 -11.68
C LYS A 80 -5.96 -11.28 -10.57
N GLY A 81 -5.35 -11.42 -9.39
CA GLY A 81 -5.61 -10.53 -8.26
C GLY A 81 -6.89 -10.89 -7.52
N PHE A 82 -6.99 -10.48 -6.26
CA PHE A 82 -8.06 -10.89 -5.37
C PHE A 82 -8.44 -9.75 -4.43
N TYR A 83 -9.73 -9.73 -4.10
CA TYR A 83 -10.24 -8.85 -3.06
C TYR A 83 -9.84 -9.40 -1.70
N TRP A 84 -9.38 -8.50 -0.85
CA TRP A 84 -9.07 -8.84 0.53
C TRP A 84 -10.38 -9.09 1.29
N THR A 85 -10.35 -10.12 2.14
CA THR A 85 -11.55 -10.55 2.87
C THR A 85 -11.89 -9.58 3.99
N LYS A 86 -13.19 -9.44 4.27
CA LYS A 86 -13.71 -8.63 5.38
C LYS A 86 -13.44 -9.26 6.76
N PHE A 87 -13.15 -10.57 6.81
CA PHE A 87 -12.91 -11.27 8.07
C PHE A 87 -11.53 -11.00 8.67
N THR A 88 -10.59 -10.57 7.85
CA THR A 88 -9.20 -10.35 8.26
C THR A 88 -8.75 -8.96 7.83
N PRO A 89 -9.43 -7.87 8.23
CA PRO A 89 -9.12 -6.54 7.72
C PRO A 89 -7.66 -6.21 8.00
N THR A 90 -6.97 -5.86 6.91
CA THR A 90 -5.54 -5.55 6.93
C THR A 90 -5.40 -4.06 6.66
N TYR A 91 -4.61 -3.39 7.48
CA TYR A 91 -4.37 -1.97 7.38
C TYR A 91 -2.89 -1.70 7.22
N ILE A 92 -2.57 -0.71 6.41
CA ILE A 92 -1.26 -0.10 6.33
C ILE A 92 -1.38 1.34 6.79
N SER A 93 -0.49 1.79 7.66
CA SER A 93 -0.46 3.17 8.12
C SER A 93 0.90 3.78 7.91
N PHE A 94 0.92 5.07 7.60
CA PHE A 94 2.13 5.85 7.43
C PHE A 94 2.08 7.06 8.36
N GLY A 95 3.09 7.16 9.23
CA GLY A 95 3.34 8.34 10.05
C GLY A 95 4.55 9.10 9.51
N LYS A 96 4.51 10.43 9.49
CA LYS A 96 5.60 11.27 9.00
C LYS A 96 6.33 11.91 10.18
N THR A 97 7.66 11.78 10.21
CA THR A 97 8.54 12.46 11.17
C THR A 97 9.25 13.65 10.51
N THR A 98 9.70 13.47 9.27
CA THR A 98 10.29 14.52 8.42
C THR A 98 9.74 14.40 7.00
N PRO A 99 9.98 15.35 6.08
CA PRO A 99 9.48 15.26 4.70
C PRO A 99 9.88 13.98 3.94
N VAL A 100 10.92 13.27 4.39
CA VAL A 100 11.46 12.06 3.73
C VAL A 100 11.58 10.86 4.67
N ARG A 101 11.29 11.00 5.97
CA ARG A 101 11.36 9.92 6.97
C ARG A 101 10.08 9.82 7.78
N GLY A 102 9.77 8.61 8.20
CA GLY A 102 8.60 8.34 9.00
C GLY A 102 8.56 6.91 9.49
N GLU A 103 7.36 6.45 9.80
CA GLU A 103 7.07 5.11 10.26
C GLU A 103 6.04 4.46 9.36
N ILE A 104 6.17 3.16 9.19
CA ILE A 104 5.17 2.31 8.58
C ILE A 104 4.60 1.38 9.65
N SER A 105 3.31 1.09 9.55
CA SER A 105 2.74 -0.07 10.21
C SER A 105 1.93 -0.90 9.24
N ASN A 106 1.98 -2.21 9.38
CA ASN A 106 1.09 -3.14 8.70
C ASN A 106 0.44 -4.03 9.76
N GLN A 107 -0.87 -4.02 9.84
CA GLN A 107 -1.63 -4.77 10.84
C GLN A 107 -2.71 -5.60 10.19
N VAL A 108 -2.93 -6.80 10.72
CA VAL A 108 -4.07 -7.65 10.38
C VAL A 108 -4.87 -7.89 11.65
N GLN A 109 -6.18 -7.69 11.56
CA GLN A 109 -7.09 -7.92 12.67
C GLN A 109 -7.90 -9.19 12.42
N LEU A 110 -7.82 -10.12 13.35
CA LEU A 110 -8.52 -11.39 13.39
C LEU A 110 -9.20 -11.48 14.75
N LYS A 111 -10.31 -10.75 14.98
CA LYS A 111 -10.91 -10.64 16.32
C LYS A 111 -11.02 -12.03 16.98
N PRO A 112 -10.43 -12.24 18.16
CA PRO A 112 -9.92 -11.26 19.14
C PRO A 112 -8.43 -10.86 19.02
N VAL A 113 -7.72 -11.39 18.03
CA VAL A 113 -6.28 -11.22 17.81
C VAL A 113 -6.00 -10.02 16.88
N LEU A 114 -4.98 -9.25 17.19
CA LEU A 114 -4.37 -8.26 16.30
C LEU A 114 -2.89 -8.56 16.19
N LEU A 115 -2.40 -8.66 14.96
CA LEU A 115 -0.97 -8.74 14.66
C LEU A 115 -0.58 -7.44 13.96
N LYS A 116 0.41 -6.74 14.50
CA LYS A 116 0.90 -5.47 13.95
C LYS A 116 2.42 -5.52 13.81
N LEU A 117 2.90 -5.11 12.64
CA LEU A 117 4.30 -4.92 12.33
C LEU A 117 4.56 -3.42 12.21
N THR A 118 5.64 -2.92 12.80
CA THR A 118 6.05 -1.51 12.71
C THR A 118 7.53 -1.38 12.40
N GLY A 119 7.92 -0.23 11.87
CA GLY A 119 9.31 0.14 11.70
C GLY A 119 9.51 1.38 10.84
N PRO A 120 10.78 1.76 10.57
CA PRO A 120 11.09 2.98 9.84
C PRO A 120 10.68 2.93 8.37
N ALA A 121 10.33 4.10 7.84
CA ALA A 121 10.02 4.34 6.45
C ALA A 121 10.82 5.52 5.90
N LYS A 122 11.24 5.42 4.64
CA LYS A 122 11.97 6.46 3.90
C LYS A 122 11.29 6.71 2.57
N TYR A 123 10.91 7.95 2.32
CA TYR A 123 10.17 8.35 1.13
C TYR A 123 11.06 9.11 0.14
N LEU A 124 11.13 8.61 -1.09
CA LEU A 124 11.77 9.26 -2.23
C LEU A 124 10.71 9.89 -3.14
N GLY A 125 10.31 11.13 -2.83
CA GLY A 125 9.24 11.83 -3.55
C GLY A 125 9.42 11.90 -5.07
N LYS A 126 10.67 12.09 -5.57
CA LYS A 126 10.93 12.12 -7.02
C LYS A 126 10.58 10.81 -7.75
N LYS A 127 10.54 9.69 -7.04
CA LYS A 127 10.28 8.36 -7.60
C LYS A 127 8.98 7.74 -7.06
N ASN A 128 8.25 8.45 -6.19
CA ASN A 128 7.12 7.94 -5.41
C ASN A 128 7.42 6.59 -4.73
N LEU A 129 8.66 6.41 -4.27
CA LEU A 129 9.11 5.17 -3.64
C LEU A 129 9.14 5.35 -2.12
N LEU A 130 8.40 4.50 -1.41
CA LEU A 130 8.50 4.38 0.04
C LEU A 130 9.23 3.07 0.35
N ALA A 131 10.48 3.19 0.80
CA ALA A 131 11.24 2.08 1.35
C ALA A 131 10.93 1.91 2.83
N PHE A 132 10.96 0.69 3.34
CA PHE A 132 10.66 0.43 4.74
C PHE A 132 11.38 -0.81 5.26
N ASN A 133 11.51 -0.89 6.58
CA ASN A 133 11.94 -2.09 7.27
C ASN A 133 11.03 -2.32 8.48
N PHE A 134 10.46 -3.52 8.63
CA PHE A 134 9.72 -3.86 9.85
C PHE A 134 10.70 -4.37 10.89
N THR A 135 10.70 -3.75 12.06
CA THR A 135 11.64 -4.04 13.15
C THR A 135 10.93 -4.50 14.42
N HIS A 136 9.62 -4.25 14.56
CA HIS A 136 8.86 -4.62 15.75
C HIS A 136 7.58 -5.36 15.38
N ILE A 137 7.26 -6.38 16.17
CA ILE A 137 6.04 -7.16 16.09
C ILE A 137 5.27 -6.95 17.39
N GLN A 138 3.98 -6.71 17.24
CA GLN A 138 3.03 -6.62 18.34
C GLN A 138 1.91 -7.62 18.12
N ILE A 139 1.60 -8.40 19.14
CA ILE A 139 0.41 -9.26 19.20
C ILE A 139 -0.46 -8.76 20.33
N SER A 140 -1.71 -8.44 20.00
CA SER A 140 -2.72 -8.07 20.97
C SER A 140 -3.85 -9.09 20.96
N LEU A 141 -4.38 -9.42 22.14
CA LEU A 141 -5.49 -10.35 22.34
C LEU A 141 -6.54 -9.64 23.20
N PHE A 142 -7.79 -9.62 22.75
CA PHE A 142 -8.90 -8.89 23.41
C PHE A 142 -8.55 -7.41 23.68
N GLY A 143 -7.84 -6.77 22.74
CA GLY A 143 -7.41 -5.38 22.86
C GLY A 143 -6.22 -5.14 23.79
N ARG A 144 -5.70 -6.16 24.48
CA ARG A 144 -4.50 -6.06 25.33
C ARG A 144 -3.28 -6.55 24.58
N THR A 145 -2.22 -5.75 24.55
CA THR A 145 -0.93 -6.19 24.01
C THR A 145 -0.33 -7.25 24.93
N ILE A 146 -0.20 -8.47 24.41
CA ILE A 146 0.38 -9.62 25.13
C ILE A 146 1.82 -9.88 24.72
N TYR A 147 2.22 -9.35 23.56
CA TYR A 147 3.57 -9.47 23.04
C TYR A 147 3.93 -8.23 22.26
N HIS A 148 5.09 -7.65 22.56
CA HIS A 148 5.67 -6.56 21.77
C HIS A 148 7.18 -6.69 21.87
N GLN A 149 7.82 -7.07 20.78
CA GLN A 149 9.27 -7.29 20.74
C GLN A 149 9.84 -6.82 19.41
N PRO A 150 11.11 -6.41 19.39
CA PRO A 150 11.84 -6.29 18.14
C PRO A 150 11.93 -7.68 17.47
N PHE A 151 11.75 -7.75 16.16
CA PHE A 151 11.90 -8.98 15.38
C PHE A 151 12.50 -8.70 14.00
N GLY A 152 13.30 -9.65 13.53
CA GLY A 152 14.02 -9.52 12.26
C GLY A 152 15.39 -8.87 12.42
N GLY A 153 16.44 -9.69 12.21
CA GLY A 153 17.82 -9.32 11.91
C GLY A 153 18.54 -8.38 12.89
N SER A 154 19.57 -8.90 13.57
CA SER A 154 20.69 -8.23 14.28
C SER A 154 20.62 -6.69 14.41
N HIS A 155 20.88 -6.16 15.61
CA HIS A 155 21.02 -4.73 15.95
C HIS A 155 21.69 -3.84 14.87
N THR A 156 22.52 -4.41 13.99
CA THR A 156 23.13 -3.79 12.81
C THR A 156 22.16 -3.34 11.68
N GLN A 157 20.93 -3.87 11.55
CA GLN A 157 20.04 -3.49 10.43
C GLN A 157 19.39 -2.11 10.57
N THR A 158 19.24 -1.60 11.79
CA THR A 158 18.65 -0.28 12.04
C THR A 158 19.58 0.84 11.60
N GLU A 159 20.89 0.70 11.84
CA GLU A 159 21.91 1.66 11.37
C GLU A 159 22.13 1.58 9.85
N ASP A 160 21.90 0.42 9.25
CA ASP A 160 22.08 0.21 7.80
C ASP A 160 20.87 0.68 6.98
N PHE A 161 19.65 0.80 7.55
CA PHE A 161 18.46 1.23 6.78
C PHE A 161 18.64 2.57 6.06
N ASP A 162 19.34 3.50 6.70
CA ASP A 162 19.58 4.83 6.12
C ASP A 162 20.60 4.82 4.98
N ASN A 163 21.57 3.90 5.05
CA ASN A 163 22.71 3.78 4.13
C ASN A 163 22.51 2.72 3.04
N GLN A 164 21.57 1.78 3.20
CA GLN A 164 21.30 0.76 2.22
C GLN A 164 20.70 1.34 0.93
N PRO A 165 21.14 0.87 -0.25
CA PRO A 165 20.46 1.15 -1.49
C PRO A 165 19.01 0.67 -1.45
N ILE A 166 18.07 1.53 -1.82
CA ILE A 166 16.63 1.24 -1.76
C ILE A 166 16.22 0.01 -2.59
N GLY A 167 16.98 -0.34 -3.63
CA GLY A 167 16.77 -1.58 -4.37
C GLY A 167 16.96 -2.86 -3.56
N LYS A 168 17.65 -2.80 -2.40
CA LYS A 168 17.82 -3.91 -1.45
C LYS A 168 16.78 -3.94 -0.35
N LEU A 169 16.06 -2.84 -0.13
CA LEU A 169 14.99 -2.73 0.86
C LEU A 169 13.63 -3.20 0.30
N PRO A 170 12.70 -3.64 1.15
CA PRO A 170 11.28 -3.63 0.82
C PRO A 170 10.82 -2.22 0.45
N PHE A 171 9.99 -2.10 -0.58
CA PHE A 171 9.43 -0.81 -0.97
C PHE A 171 8.05 -0.93 -1.64
N PHE A 172 7.33 0.18 -1.61
CA PHE A 172 6.15 0.47 -2.44
C PHE A 172 6.46 1.59 -3.43
N ALA A 173 6.14 1.38 -4.69
CA ALA A 173 6.15 2.40 -5.74
C ALA A 173 4.72 2.89 -5.96
N PHE A 174 4.39 4.06 -5.40
CA PHE A 174 3.08 4.67 -5.53
C PHE A 174 2.91 5.28 -6.92
N PHE A 175 1.76 5.04 -7.52
CA PHE A 175 1.43 5.60 -8.83
C PHE A 175 0.08 6.31 -8.85
N LEU A 176 -0.79 6.06 -7.87
CA LEU A 176 -2.04 6.80 -7.69
C LEU A 176 -2.26 7.07 -6.21
N VAL A 177 -2.46 8.34 -5.86
CA VAL A 177 -2.77 8.79 -4.51
C VAL A 177 -3.91 9.79 -4.62
N THR A 178 -4.98 9.54 -3.88
CA THR A 178 -6.16 10.40 -3.79
C THR A 178 -6.53 10.59 -2.31
N GLU A 179 -7.52 11.42 -2.03
CA GLU A 179 -8.04 11.57 -0.67
C GLU A 179 -8.71 10.29 -0.12
N ASP A 180 -9.25 9.44 -1.00
CA ASP A 180 -10.02 8.26 -0.62
C ASP A 180 -9.27 6.94 -0.76
N PHE A 181 -8.23 6.88 -1.60
CA PHE A 181 -7.49 5.65 -1.84
C PHE A 181 -6.08 5.86 -2.39
N ILE A 182 -5.24 4.84 -2.22
CA ILE A 182 -3.88 4.76 -2.74
C ILE A 182 -3.67 3.46 -3.51
N ALA A 183 -2.82 3.51 -4.53
CA ALA A 183 -2.39 2.34 -5.27
C ALA A 183 -0.87 2.34 -5.48
N ALA A 184 -0.28 1.16 -5.27
CA ALA A 184 1.17 0.98 -5.37
C ALA A 184 1.55 -0.38 -5.94
N ARG A 185 2.78 -0.43 -6.46
CA ARG A 185 3.45 -1.67 -6.84
C ARG A 185 4.51 -2.01 -5.78
N GLY A 186 4.43 -3.21 -5.20
CA GLY A 186 5.47 -3.71 -4.30
C GLY A 186 6.70 -4.19 -5.07
N ARG A 187 7.85 -4.31 -4.38
CA ARG A 187 9.10 -4.83 -4.97
C ARG A 187 8.96 -6.16 -5.71
N GLY A 188 8.11 -7.07 -5.23
CA GLY A 188 7.83 -8.37 -5.87
C GLY A 188 7.00 -8.28 -7.16
N GLY A 189 6.61 -7.07 -7.58
CA GLY A 189 5.81 -6.80 -8.76
C GLY A 189 4.30 -6.94 -8.56
N GLY A 190 3.83 -7.26 -7.35
CA GLY A 190 2.40 -7.24 -7.03
C GLY A 190 1.86 -5.81 -7.02
N LEU A 191 0.61 -5.65 -7.40
CA LEU A 191 -0.15 -4.40 -7.32
C LEU A 191 -1.07 -4.46 -6.11
N ALA A 192 -1.33 -3.33 -5.48
CA ALA A 192 -2.26 -3.23 -4.38
C ALA A 192 -3.03 -1.92 -4.41
N LEU A 193 -4.26 -2.00 -3.92
CA LEU A 193 -5.20 -0.88 -3.73
C LEU A 193 -5.61 -0.87 -2.26
N TRP A 194 -5.48 0.28 -1.62
CA TRP A 194 -5.97 0.50 -0.27
C TRP A 194 -6.93 1.69 -0.25
N MET A 195 -8.02 1.54 0.49
CA MET A 195 -8.98 2.62 0.76
C MET A 195 -8.60 3.32 2.05
N ARG A 196 -8.81 4.62 2.13
CA ARG A 196 -8.58 5.37 3.36
C ARG A 196 -9.54 4.92 4.43
N GLU A 197 -9.03 4.66 5.62
CA GLU A 197 -9.87 4.46 6.79
C GLU A 197 -10.36 5.84 7.25
N ARG A 198 -11.68 5.98 7.43
CA ARG A 198 -12.33 7.19 7.92
C ARG A 198 -12.60 7.09 9.41
#